data_AF-A0A9Q3CNM2-F1
#
_entry.id   AF-A0A9Q3CNM2-F1
#
_cell.length_a   1.000
_cell.length_b   1.000
_cell.length_c   1.000
_cell.angle_alpha   90.00
_cell.angle_beta   90.00
_cell.angle_gamma   90.00
#
_symmetry.space_group_name_H-M   'P 1'
#
loop_
_entity.id
_entity.type
_entity.pdbx_description
1 polymer ?
#
loop_
_entity_poly.entity_id
_entity_poly.type
_entity_poly.pdbx_seq_one_letter_code
_entity_poly.pdbx_strand_id
1 'polypeptide(L)'
;MVHSTFVKGSLSPELRGKLADLDLVRLTEEFSRKHPEVPVSLVKAYLQTGEDKFPSRKKTSTPPDIVEIEGSPRSVKNIINSRKIRVNGKDQRQYLVGFKNHTADKDKWLAEDAIPDGNRHLRRFRASGRNEQSHQ
;
A
#
# COMPACT_ATOMS: atom_id res chain seq x y z
N MET A 1 -38.45 19.34 -36.70
CA MET A 1 -37.27 19.81 -35.94
C MET A 1 -37.74 20.86 -34.94
N VAL A 2 -37.83 20.51 -33.66
CA VAL A 2 -38.19 21.46 -32.60
C VAL A 2 -37.07 21.43 -31.57
N HIS A 3 -36.41 22.57 -31.36
CA HIS A 3 -35.26 22.71 -30.48
C HIS A 3 -35.74 22.76 -29.01
N SER A 4 -35.27 21.84 -28.19
CA SER A 4 -35.46 21.85 -26.73
C SER A 4 -34.37 22.70 -26.09
N THR A 5 -34.74 23.83 -25.49
CA THR A 5 -33.84 24.65 -24.68
C THR A 5 -34.00 24.29 -23.20
N PHE A 6 -32.88 23.96 -22.56
CA PHE A 6 -32.81 23.61 -21.15
C PHE A 6 -32.67 24.90 -20.32
N VAL A 7 -33.72 25.29 -19.59
CA VAL A 7 -33.69 26.43 -18.66
C VAL A 7 -33.16 25.95 -17.32
N LYS A 8 -32.01 26.47 -16.88
CA LYS A 8 -31.51 26.29 -15.50
C LYS A 8 -32.47 27.00 -14.54
N GLY A 9 -33.34 26.24 -13.86
CA GLY A 9 -34.16 26.76 -12.77
C GLY A 9 -33.29 27.08 -11.56
N SER A 10 -33.21 28.35 -11.18
CA SER A 10 -32.72 28.75 -9.86
C SER A 10 -33.86 28.62 -8.84
N LEU A 11 -33.58 27.97 -7.71
CA LEU A 11 -34.54 27.82 -6.62
C LEU A 11 -34.87 29.19 -5.99
N SER A 12 -36.16 29.41 -5.74
CA SER A 12 -36.69 30.66 -5.18
C SER A 12 -36.17 30.91 -3.75
N PRO A 13 -36.01 32.18 -3.33
CA PRO A 13 -35.47 32.55 -2.02
C PRO A 13 -36.25 31.95 -0.83
N GLU A 14 -37.54 31.69 -1.01
CA GLU A 14 -38.43 31.18 0.04
C GLU A 14 -38.10 29.75 0.48
N LEU A 15 -37.54 28.93 -0.41
CA LEU A 15 -37.10 27.56 -0.08
C LEU A 15 -35.77 27.51 0.66
N ARG A 16 -34.97 28.59 0.63
CA ARG A 16 -33.71 28.67 1.41
C ARG A 16 -33.97 28.80 2.91
N GLY A 17 -35.06 29.44 3.31
CA GLY A 17 -35.39 29.66 4.73
C GLY A 17 -35.82 28.40 5.47
N LYS A 18 -36.51 27.47 4.78
CA LYS A 18 -37.07 26.26 5.42
C LYS A 18 -36.06 25.12 5.66
N LEU A 19 -34.86 25.20 5.08
CA LEU A 19 -33.78 24.22 5.28
C LEU A 19 -32.83 24.59 6.43
N ALA A 20 -33.02 25.76 7.06
CA ALA A 20 -32.17 26.22 8.16
C ALA A 20 -32.40 25.46 9.48
N ASP A 21 -33.55 24.80 9.63
CA ASP A 21 -33.95 24.10 10.86
C ASP A 21 -33.57 22.61 10.87
N LEU A 22 -32.82 22.13 9.86
CA LEU A 22 -32.25 20.77 9.84
C LEU A 22 -30.76 20.82 10.16
N ASP A 23 -30.46 20.61 11.44
CA ASP A 23 -29.23 20.03 12.00
C ASP A 23 -27.87 20.57 11.51
N LEU A 24 -27.74 21.89 11.38
CA LEU A 24 -26.42 22.53 11.50
C LEU A 24 -26.18 22.85 12.97
N VAL A 25 -25.62 21.87 13.70
CA VAL A 25 -24.91 22.12 14.96
C VAL A 25 -23.80 23.13 14.65
N ARG A 26 -24.10 24.43 14.77
CA ARG A 26 -23.12 25.51 14.66
C ARG A 26 -22.21 25.42 15.88
N LEU A 27 -21.08 24.73 15.73
CA LEU A 27 -20.01 24.71 16.72
C LEU A 27 -19.57 26.17 16.95
N THR A 28 -19.69 26.65 18.19
CA THR A 28 -19.15 27.96 18.58
C THR A 28 -17.63 27.97 18.39
N GLU A 29 -17.01 29.16 18.27
CA GLU A 29 -15.56 29.30 18.02
C GLU A 29 -14.69 28.54 19.05
N GLU A 30 -15.21 28.38 20.27
CA GLU A 30 -14.60 27.63 21.36
C GLU A 30 -14.59 26.11 21.14
N PHE A 31 -15.56 25.57 20.40
CA PHE A 31 -15.70 24.14 20.10
C PHE A 31 -14.98 23.72 18.80
N SER A 32 -14.59 24.66 17.92
CA SER A 32 -13.84 24.33 16.69
C SER A 32 -12.40 23.89 16.96
N ARG A 33 -11.84 24.28 18.12
CA ARG A 33 -10.46 23.97 18.53
C ARG A 33 -10.31 22.66 19.29
N LYS A 34 -11.42 22.06 19.73
CA LYS A 34 -11.43 20.78 20.44
C LYS A 34 -11.86 19.69 19.47
N HIS A 35 -11.23 18.51 19.56
CA HIS A 35 -11.71 17.36 18.81
C HIS A 35 -13.16 17.07 19.26
N PRO A 36 -14.09 16.75 18.34
CA PRO A 36 -15.43 16.37 18.76
C PRO A 36 -15.36 15.19 19.73
N GLU A 37 -15.81 15.42 20.96
CA GLU A 37 -15.94 14.38 21.98
C GLU A 37 -17.31 13.74 21.80
N VAL A 38 -17.32 12.54 21.23
CA VAL A 38 -18.55 11.76 21.10
C VAL A 38 -18.85 11.17 22.48
N PRO A 39 -20.05 11.41 23.05
CA PRO A 39 -20.39 10.83 24.34
C PRO A 39 -20.30 9.30 24.26
N VAL A 40 -19.73 8.68 25.28
CA VAL A 40 -19.46 7.24 25.32
C VAL A 40 -20.75 6.41 25.16
N SER A 41 -21.92 6.99 25.45
CA SER A 41 -23.24 6.38 25.22
C SER A 41 -23.61 6.20 23.74
N LEU A 42 -23.03 6.99 22.83
CA LEU A 42 -23.21 6.84 21.38
C LEU A 42 -22.18 5.88 20.76
N VAL A 43 -21.20 5.41 21.54
CA VAL A 43 -20.24 4.41 21.09
C VAL A 43 -20.94 3.06 21.10
N LYS A 44 -21.22 2.53 19.91
CA LYS A 44 -21.75 1.16 19.77
C LYS A 44 -20.75 0.19 20.39
N ALA A 45 -21.22 -0.62 21.33
CA ALA A 45 -20.43 -1.72 21.86
C ALA A 45 -20.04 -2.67 20.71
N TYR A 46 -18.74 -3.00 20.61
CA TYR A 46 -18.29 -4.02 19.68
C TYR A 46 -18.91 -5.36 20.08
N LEU A 47 -19.76 -5.91 19.23
CA LEU A 47 -20.29 -7.24 19.42
C LEU A 47 -19.17 -8.26 19.23
N GLN A 48 -19.05 -9.20 20.17
CA GLN A 48 -18.15 -10.33 19.98
C GLN A 48 -18.55 -11.08 18.72
N THR A 49 -17.56 -11.32 17.86
CA THR A 49 -17.75 -12.06 16.62
C THR A 49 -17.81 -13.55 16.96
N GLY A 50 -19.02 -14.05 17.22
CA GLY A 50 -19.27 -15.49 17.34
C GLY A 50 -19.27 -16.16 15.97
N GLU A 51 -18.84 -17.42 15.91
CA GLU A 51 -18.80 -18.20 14.67
C GLU A 51 -20.20 -18.40 14.07
N ASP A 52 -21.24 -18.48 14.90
CA ASP A 52 -22.65 -18.59 14.47
C ASP A 52 -23.13 -17.40 13.63
N LYS A 53 -22.64 -16.19 13.92
CA LYS A 53 -23.04 -14.98 13.19
C LYS A 53 -22.24 -14.80 11.90
N PHE A 54 -21.07 -15.42 11.81
CA PHE A 54 -20.14 -15.27 10.69
C PHE A 54 -19.53 -16.62 10.29
N PRO A 55 -20.33 -17.57 9.78
CA PRO A 55 -19.87 -18.93 9.45
C PRO A 55 -18.79 -18.97 8.36
N SER A 56 -18.72 -17.94 7.53
CA SER A 56 -17.68 -17.77 6.50
C SER A 56 -16.33 -17.33 7.07
N ARG A 57 -16.27 -16.89 8.33
CA ARG A 57 -15.04 -16.44 9.00
C ARG A 57 -14.31 -17.63 9.61
N LYS A 58 -14.00 -18.64 8.80
CA LYS A 58 -13.13 -19.73 9.22
C LYS A 58 -11.72 -19.15 9.41
N LYS A 59 -11.19 -19.22 10.64
CA LYS A 59 -9.78 -18.93 10.89
C LYS A 59 -8.95 -20.00 10.18
N THR A 60 -8.59 -19.79 8.92
CA THR A 60 -7.54 -20.58 8.27
C THR A 60 -6.25 -20.28 9.01
N SER A 61 -5.85 -21.22 9.86
CA SER A 61 -4.87 -21.04 10.94
C SER A 61 -3.42 -20.96 10.47
N THR A 62 -3.13 -21.12 9.18
CA THR A 62 -1.74 -21.20 8.77
C THR A 62 -1.55 -20.56 7.40
N PRO A 63 -0.65 -19.57 7.26
CA PRO A 63 -0.18 -19.19 5.93
C PRO A 63 0.40 -20.43 5.24
N PRO A 64 0.24 -20.56 3.92
CA PRO A 64 0.81 -21.69 3.19
C PRO A 64 2.32 -21.73 3.38
N ASP A 65 2.87 -22.92 3.67
CA ASP A 65 4.31 -23.13 3.72
C ASP A 65 4.92 -22.82 2.36
N ILE A 66 6.08 -22.17 2.38
CA ILE A 66 6.86 -21.89 1.17
C ILE A 66 7.50 -23.20 0.74
N VAL A 67 6.87 -23.92 -0.20
CA VAL A 67 7.44 -25.14 -0.77
C VAL A 67 8.62 -24.76 -1.67
N GLU A 68 9.82 -25.16 -1.24
CA GLU A 68 11.03 -24.94 -2.02
C GLU A 68 11.06 -25.91 -3.20
N ILE A 69 10.90 -25.39 -4.42
CA ILE A 69 10.97 -26.22 -5.63
C ILE A 69 12.45 -26.41 -6.00
N GLU A 70 13.05 -27.48 -5.49
CA GLU A 70 14.39 -27.89 -5.88
C GLU A 70 14.42 -28.22 -7.39
N GLY A 71 15.38 -27.65 -8.11
CA GLY A 71 15.59 -27.90 -9.55
C GLY A 71 14.94 -26.91 -10.51
N SER A 72 14.14 -25.94 -10.04
CA SER A 72 13.67 -24.86 -10.91
C SER A 72 14.79 -23.84 -11.19
N PRO A 73 14.90 -23.27 -12.42
CA PRO A 73 15.86 -22.21 -12.69
C PRO A 73 15.58 -21.06 -11.73
N ARG A 74 16.58 -20.71 -10.91
CA ARG A 74 16.47 -19.73 -9.82
C ARG A 74 16.08 -18.36 -10.40
N SER A 75 14.78 -18.10 -10.47
CA SER A 75 14.28 -16.84 -11.00
C SER A 75 14.52 -15.74 -9.97
N VAL A 76 15.19 -14.68 -10.40
CA VAL A 76 15.44 -13.52 -9.58
C VAL A 76 14.11 -12.80 -9.28
N LYS A 77 13.86 -12.55 -7.99
CA LYS A 77 12.73 -11.73 -7.54
C LYS A 77 13.10 -10.25 -7.65
N ASN A 78 14.16 -9.86 -6.95
CA ASN A 78 14.64 -8.48 -6.87
C ASN A 78 16.11 -8.43 -6.46
N ILE A 79 16.73 -7.28 -6.68
CA ILE A 79 18.04 -6.94 -6.12
C ILE A 79 17.78 -6.06 -4.90
N ILE A 80 18.36 -6.45 -3.77
CA ILE A 80 18.09 -5.84 -2.47
C ILE A 80 19.14 -4.77 -2.17
N ASN A 81 20.41 -5.08 -2.45
CA ASN A 81 21.51 -4.18 -2.12
C ASN A 81 22.68 -4.35 -3.09
N SER A 82 23.66 -3.45 -3.03
CA SER A 82 24.91 -3.51 -3.78
C SER A 82 26.10 -3.18 -2.89
N ARG A 83 27.25 -3.81 -3.15
CA ARG A 83 28.53 -3.52 -2.49
C ARG A 83 29.66 -3.51 -3.50
N LYS A 84 30.74 -2.80 -3.18
CA LYS A 84 32.00 -2.86 -3.93
C LYS A 84 32.96 -3.76 -3.17
N ILE A 85 33.60 -4.69 -3.87
CA ILE A 85 34.64 -5.57 -3.33
C ILE A 85 35.84 -5.55 -4.26
N ARG A 86 37.03 -5.88 -3.74
CA ARG A 86 38.24 -6.06 -4.54
C ARG A 86 38.56 -7.54 -4.64
N VAL A 87 38.50 -8.10 -5.85
CA VAL A 87 38.79 -9.51 -6.13
C VAL A 87 39.90 -9.55 -7.17
N ASN A 88 40.98 -10.31 -6.90
CA ASN A 88 42.14 -10.41 -7.79
C ASN A 88 42.72 -9.04 -8.19
N GLY A 89 42.75 -8.10 -7.24
CA GLY A 89 43.27 -6.75 -7.44
C GLY A 89 42.37 -5.83 -8.29
N LYS A 90 41.20 -6.30 -8.74
CA LYS A 90 40.22 -5.50 -9.49
C LYS A 90 39.02 -5.18 -8.62
N ASP A 91 38.54 -3.94 -8.71
CA ASP A 91 37.33 -3.53 -8.02
C ASP A 91 36.11 -4.02 -8.82
N GLN A 92 35.24 -4.78 -8.16
CA GLN A 92 34.03 -5.35 -8.74
C GLN A 92 32.82 -5.01 -7.87
N ARG A 93 31.69 -4.72 -8.51
CA ARG A 93 30.40 -4.58 -7.81
C ARG A 93 29.72 -5.94 -7.69
N GLN A 94 29.22 -6.23 -6.49
CA GLN A 94 28.32 -7.33 -6.23
C GLN A 94 26.95 -6.82 -5.82
N TYR A 95 25.95 -7.63 -6.10
CA TYR A 95 24.54 -7.34 -5.83
C TYR A 95 23.96 -8.46 -4.97
N LEU A 96 23.21 -8.10 -3.93
CA LEU A 96 22.48 -9.05 -3.11
C LEU A 96 21.17 -9.39 -3.84
N VAL A 97 21.09 -10.63 -4.31
CA VAL A 97 20.00 -11.11 -5.16
C VAL A 97 19.03 -11.94 -4.33
N GLY A 98 17.77 -11.51 -4.30
CA GLY A 98 16.66 -12.27 -3.75
C GLY A 98 16.02 -13.16 -4.79
N PHE A 99 15.76 -14.42 -4.44
CA PHE A 99 15.16 -15.40 -5.34
C PHE A 99 13.65 -15.54 -5.11
N LYS A 100 12.91 -15.91 -6.16
CA LYS A 100 11.48 -16.22 -6.04
C LYS A 100 11.30 -17.53 -5.28
N ASN A 101 10.26 -17.59 -4.45
CA ASN A 101 9.87 -18.78 -3.67
C ASN A 101 11.01 -19.30 -2.77
N HIS A 102 11.87 -18.41 -2.31
CA HIS A 102 12.97 -18.72 -1.41
C HIS A 102 12.93 -17.73 -0.25
N THR A 103 13.37 -18.19 0.93
CA THR A 103 13.55 -17.34 2.10
C THR A 103 14.80 -16.47 1.97
N ALA A 104 14.86 -15.39 2.76
CA ALA A 104 15.96 -14.44 2.76
C ALA A 104 17.32 -15.10 3.11
N ASP A 105 17.31 -16.23 3.81
CA ASP A 105 18.52 -17.00 4.14
C ASP A 105 19.24 -17.53 2.90
N LYS A 106 18.53 -17.65 1.77
CA LYS A 106 19.06 -18.13 0.48
C LYS A 106 19.48 -17.00 -0.45
N ASP A 107 19.41 -15.75 -0.01
CA ASP A 107 19.86 -14.61 -0.80
C ASP A 107 21.38 -14.65 -0.95
N LYS A 108 21.87 -14.30 -2.15
CA LYS A 108 23.30 -14.43 -2.48
C LYS A 108 23.88 -13.16 -3.08
N TRP A 109 25.12 -12.88 -2.72
CA TRP A 109 25.93 -11.86 -3.37
C TRP A 109 26.47 -12.39 -4.69
N LEU A 110 25.99 -11.83 -5.80
CA LEU A 110 26.39 -12.22 -7.15
C LEU A 110 27.03 -11.04 -7.89
N ALA A 111 27.98 -11.37 -8.78
CA ALA A 111 28.51 -10.43 -9.76
C ALA A 111 27.45 -10.12 -10.83
N GLU A 112 27.57 -8.98 -11.51
CA GLU A 112 26.63 -8.55 -12.57
C GLU A 112 26.39 -9.62 -13.63
N ASP A 113 27.44 -10.32 -14.07
CA ASP A 113 27.37 -11.36 -15.12
C ASP A 113 26.72 -12.67 -14.63
N ALA A 114 26.71 -12.92 -13.31
CA ALA A 114 26.19 -14.14 -12.72
C ALA A 114 24.68 -14.07 -12.42
N ILE A 115 24.02 -12.94 -12.70
CA ILE A 115 22.61 -12.72 -12.40
C ILE A 115 21.75 -13.10 -13.63
N PRO A 116 20.83 -14.07 -13.50
CA PRO A 116 19.86 -14.37 -14.55
C PRO A 116 18.98 -13.14 -14.86
N ASP A 117 18.84 -12.79 -16.15
CA ASP A 117 18.16 -11.56 -16.60
C ASP A 117 18.69 -10.27 -15.93
N GLY A 118 19.98 -10.23 -15.56
CA GLY A 118 20.58 -9.19 -14.72
C GLY A 118 20.27 -7.76 -15.17
N ASN A 119 20.34 -7.46 -16.46
CA ASN A 119 20.05 -6.14 -17.02
C ASN A 119 18.67 -5.59 -16.62
N ARG A 120 17.61 -6.43 -16.66
CA ARG A 120 16.25 -6.02 -16.30
C ARG A 120 16.16 -5.66 -14.82
N HIS A 121 16.76 -6.49 -13.97
CA HIS A 121 16.70 -6.33 -12.52
C HIS A 121 17.58 -5.16 -12.04
N LEU A 122 18.77 -5.00 -12.61
CA LEU A 122 19.69 -3.91 -12.30
C LEU A 122 19.14 -2.55 -12.74
N ARG A 123 18.48 -2.46 -13.89
CA ARG A 123 17.82 -1.22 -14.32
C ARG A 123 16.76 -0.78 -13.32
N ARG A 124 15.94 -1.71 -12.82
CA ARG A 124 14.91 -1.42 -11.80
C ARG A 124 15.54 -0.97 -10.48
N PHE A 125 16.57 -1.66 -10.00
CA PHE A 125 17.29 -1.32 -8.78
C PHE A 125 17.96 0.06 -8.84
N ARG A 126 18.63 0.38 -9.96
CA ARG A 126 19.24 1.70 -10.19
C ARG A 126 18.18 2.80 -10.28
N ALA A 127 16.99 2.50 -10.79
CA ALA A 127 15.89 3.45 -10.84
C ALA A 127 15.28 3.72 -9.45
N SER A 128 15.08 2.69 -8.62
CA SER A 128 14.55 2.86 -7.27
C SER A 128 15.48 3.68 -6.37
N GLY A 129 16.79 3.44 -6.43
CA GLY A 129 17.75 4.21 -5.63
C GLY A 129 17.80 5.71 -5.95
N ARG A 130 17.39 6.14 -7.15
CA ARG A 130 17.29 7.57 -7.48
C ARG A 130 16.10 8.25 -6.81
N ASN A 131 14.99 7.53 -6.66
CA ASN A 131 13.77 8.09 -6.06
C ASN A 131 13.89 8.22 -4.54
N GLU A 132 14.64 7.33 -3.89
CA GLU A 132 14.91 7.43 -2.45
C GLU A 132 15.83 8.60 -2.11
N GLN A 133 16.71 9.00 -3.04
CA GLN A 133 17.60 10.15 -2.86
C GLN A 133 16.95 11.50 -3.20
N SER A 134 15.85 11.53 -3.97
CA SER A 134 15.15 12.78 -4.34
C SER A 134 14.17 13.29 -3.29
N HIS A 135 13.95 12.55 -2.21
CA HIS A 135 13.06 12.92 -1.09
C HIS A 135 13.81 13.30 0.20
N GLN A 136 15.13 13.46 0.13
CA GLN A 136 15.97 14.01 1.19
C GLN A 136 16.48 15.39 0.77
#